data_AF-A0A9P3F2C6-F1
#
_entry.id   AF-A0A9P3F2C6-F1
#
_cell.length_a   1.000
_cell.length_b   1.000
_cell.length_c   1.000
_cell.angle_alpha   90.00
_cell.angle_beta   90.00
_cell.angle_gamma   90.00
#
_symmetry.space_group_name_H-M   'P 1'
#
loop_
_entity.id
_entity.type
_entity.pdbx_description
1 polymer ?
#
loop_
_entity_poly.entity_id
_entity_poly.type
_entity_poly.pdbx_seq_one_letter_code
_entity_poly.pdbx_strand_id
1 'polypeptide(L)'
;MAPSERENPPSDAETEPHGQTEELPEFSPSHITIDTFNDLLARYPTTVETVIRRKETAKAIKAATAREKKTRAKEKKPAADSAAVHPTLTLDEKSYIDNQVQAYLALNGLRYGTLPTRVRERAATAAATEGKGSKTNVGGYLEKDELVQLMEWKLKHGVFRPTLLGLVRSNQAALVRRTTTSAFAAVPASDPAADLASADAEAESEESEVDSAFPKQSLEALTAPLRGVGPATASLILSVATEAAPFYSDDVFLWLCLGVFPFAAAAAAAAEDGGERKGGASKRIRPNGELNVKYNLQEYRQLWEAMQRLRARLAAQSSGAVSCADVEKVAFVLRHYDVSGHPVGDGPVSAQEVEETKRKPDQDVQAGEVRSSKRRR
;
A
#
# COMPACT_ATOMS: atom_id res chain seq x y z
N MET A 1 -17.27 -62.78 -61.41
CA MET A 1 -17.83 -63.24 -60.12
C MET A 1 -17.38 -62.25 -59.06
N ALA A 2 -18.32 -61.48 -58.49
CA ALA A 2 -18.14 -60.80 -57.20
C ALA A 2 -18.15 -61.86 -56.07
N PRO A 3 -17.59 -61.59 -54.88
CA PRO A 3 -18.20 -60.72 -53.84
C PRO A 3 -17.18 -59.74 -53.19
N SER A 4 -17.52 -58.49 -52.84
CA SER A 4 -18.34 -57.96 -51.73
C SER A 4 -17.71 -58.06 -50.33
N GLU A 5 -17.21 -56.90 -49.88
CA GLU A 5 -17.30 -56.27 -48.54
C GLU A 5 -16.69 -56.93 -47.28
N ARG A 6 -15.85 -56.15 -46.60
CA ARG A 6 -16.16 -55.63 -45.24
C ARG A 6 -15.27 -54.43 -44.89
N GLU A 7 -15.91 -53.29 -44.67
CA GLU A 7 -15.37 -52.09 -44.05
C GLU A 7 -15.12 -52.30 -42.55
N ASN A 8 -14.09 -51.65 -42.01
CA ASN A 8 -14.04 -51.19 -40.62
C ASN A 8 -13.39 -49.79 -40.62
N PRO A 9 -13.97 -48.79 -39.92
CA PRO A 9 -13.54 -47.40 -39.96
C PRO A 9 -12.28 -47.15 -39.09
N PRO A 10 -11.53 -46.06 -39.34
CA PRO A 10 -10.35 -45.72 -38.55
C PRO A 10 -10.76 -45.25 -37.15
N SER A 11 -10.19 -45.94 -36.16
CA SER A 11 -10.22 -45.60 -34.73
C SER A 11 -9.60 -44.24 -34.49
N ASP A 12 -10.42 -43.36 -33.93
CA ASP A 12 -10.17 -42.18 -33.10
C ASP A 12 -8.74 -41.61 -33.06
N ALA A 13 -8.64 -40.38 -33.55
CA ALA A 13 -7.56 -39.45 -33.32
C ALA A 13 -7.25 -39.33 -31.82
N GLU A 14 -6.00 -39.62 -31.48
CA GLU A 14 -5.38 -39.24 -30.22
C GLU A 14 -5.56 -37.74 -30.02
N THR A 15 -6.53 -37.39 -29.18
CA THR A 15 -6.71 -36.03 -28.70
C THR A 15 -5.65 -35.86 -27.63
N GLU A 16 -4.52 -35.25 -28.03
CA GLU A 16 -3.52 -34.75 -27.09
C GLU A 16 -4.25 -33.95 -25.99
N PRO A 17 -4.03 -34.27 -24.70
CA PRO A 17 -4.68 -33.52 -23.64
C PRO A 17 -4.12 -32.11 -23.69
N HIS A 18 -4.97 -31.14 -24.04
CA HIS A 18 -4.69 -29.73 -23.84
C HIS A 18 -4.23 -29.56 -22.39
N GLY A 19 -2.93 -29.33 -22.24
CA GLY A 19 -2.30 -29.00 -20.97
C GLY A 19 -3.13 -27.89 -20.34
N GLN A 20 -3.68 -28.19 -19.17
CA GLN A 20 -4.28 -27.21 -18.29
C GLN A 20 -3.23 -26.09 -18.16
N THR A 21 -3.51 -24.96 -18.80
CA THR A 21 -2.70 -23.77 -18.62
C THR A 21 -2.99 -23.39 -17.18
N GLU A 22 -2.10 -23.75 -16.26
CA GLU A 22 -2.18 -23.26 -14.89
C GLU A 22 -2.31 -21.75 -14.99
N GLU A 23 -3.49 -21.21 -14.66
CA GLU A 23 -3.75 -19.78 -14.67
C GLU A 23 -2.83 -19.16 -13.61
N LEU A 24 -1.63 -18.76 -14.06
CA LEU A 24 -0.64 -18.14 -13.22
C LEU A 24 -1.28 -16.93 -12.53
N PRO A 25 -1.04 -16.70 -11.23
CA PRO A 25 -1.65 -15.60 -10.51
C PRO A 25 -1.23 -14.26 -11.14
N GLU A 26 -2.15 -13.66 -11.91
CA GLU A 26 -1.93 -12.48 -12.77
C GLU A 26 -1.25 -11.32 -12.02
N PHE A 27 -1.62 -11.10 -10.76
CA PHE A 27 -1.11 -10.00 -9.94
C PHE A 27 0.04 -10.38 -8.99
N SER A 28 0.54 -11.61 -9.07
CA SER A 28 1.69 -12.02 -8.26
C SER A 28 2.93 -11.23 -8.67
N PRO A 29 3.73 -10.69 -7.73
CA PRO A 29 4.98 -9.99 -8.05
C PRO A 29 5.94 -10.80 -8.95
N SER A 30 5.89 -12.13 -8.84
CA SER A 30 6.71 -13.04 -9.65
C SER A 30 6.22 -13.22 -11.08
N HIS A 31 4.93 -12.98 -11.35
CA HIS A 31 4.29 -13.32 -12.63
C HIS A 31 3.69 -12.12 -13.38
N ILE A 32 3.38 -11.01 -12.69
CA ILE A 32 2.74 -9.84 -13.31
C ILE A 32 3.55 -9.33 -14.50
N THR A 33 2.91 -9.21 -15.67
CA THR A 33 3.57 -8.73 -16.89
C THR A 33 3.74 -7.21 -16.86
N ILE A 34 4.63 -6.67 -17.69
CA ILE A 34 4.77 -5.22 -17.83
C ILE A 34 3.48 -4.55 -18.34
N ASP A 35 2.71 -5.24 -19.19
CA ASP A 35 1.43 -4.72 -19.71
C ASP A 35 0.39 -4.62 -18.59
N THR A 36 0.16 -5.70 -17.83
CA THR A 36 -0.74 -5.69 -16.67
C THR A 36 -0.29 -4.65 -15.63
N PHE A 37 1.02 -4.53 -15.40
CA PHE A 37 1.58 -3.51 -14.51
C PHE A 37 1.24 -2.09 -14.96
N ASN A 38 1.41 -1.79 -16.25
CA ASN A 38 1.11 -0.47 -16.82
C ASN A 38 -0.40 -0.17 -16.82
N ASP A 39 -1.23 -1.17 -17.08
CA ASP A 39 -2.69 -1.05 -17.00
C ASP A 39 -3.16 -0.72 -15.57
N LEU A 40 -2.58 -1.37 -14.56
CA LEU A 40 -2.84 -1.04 -13.16
C LEU A 40 -2.32 0.36 -12.80
N LEU A 41 -1.13 0.72 -13.27
CA LEU A 41 -0.53 2.03 -13.04
C LEU A 41 -1.41 3.16 -13.60
N ALA A 42 -1.95 2.99 -14.80
CA ALA A 42 -2.84 3.95 -15.45
C ALA A 42 -4.14 4.21 -14.67
N ARG A 43 -4.58 3.24 -13.85
CA ARG A 43 -5.79 3.37 -13.01
C ARG A 43 -5.56 4.16 -11.72
N TYR A 44 -4.31 4.35 -11.31
CA TYR A 44 -3.97 4.98 -10.03
C TYR A 44 -4.68 6.32 -9.77
N PRO A 45 -4.75 7.29 -10.71
CA PRO A 45 -5.41 8.58 -10.47
C PRO A 45 -6.89 8.44 -10.09
N THR A 46 -7.64 7.58 -10.81
CA THR A 46 -9.06 7.35 -10.55
C THR A 46 -9.26 6.56 -9.25
N THR A 47 -8.43 5.56 -9.00
CA THR A 47 -8.51 4.75 -7.77
C THR A 47 -8.26 5.61 -6.53
N VAL A 48 -7.22 6.45 -6.54
CA VAL A 48 -6.89 7.27 -5.37
C VAL A 48 -7.97 8.32 -5.08
N GLU A 49 -8.54 8.95 -6.10
CA GLU A 49 -9.67 9.86 -5.90
C GLU A 49 -10.86 9.13 -5.27
N THR A 50 -11.22 7.98 -5.83
CA THR A 50 -12.38 7.19 -5.38
C THR A 50 -12.22 6.69 -3.95
N VAL A 51 -11.03 6.17 -3.59
CA VAL A 51 -10.73 5.71 -2.24
C VAL A 51 -10.84 6.85 -1.22
N ILE A 52 -10.30 8.02 -1.55
CA ILE A 52 -10.32 9.16 -0.62
C ILE A 52 -11.73 9.72 -0.48
N ARG A 53 -12.48 9.83 -1.59
CA ARG A 53 -13.89 10.22 -1.59
C ARG A 53 -14.74 9.25 -0.76
N ARG A 54 -14.51 7.94 -0.87
CA ARG A 54 -15.17 6.90 -0.05
C ARG A 54 -14.85 7.09 1.43
N LYS A 55 -13.58 7.31 1.78
CA LYS A 55 -13.14 7.56 3.17
C LYS A 55 -13.82 8.82 3.76
N GLU A 56 -13.83 9.94 3.04
CA GLU A 56 -14.42 11.19 3.53
C GLU A 56 -15.95 11.13 3.59
N THR A 57 -16.60 10.49 2.61
CA THR A 57 -18.04 10.19 2.64
C THR A 57 -18.42 9.36 3.86
N ALA A 58 -17.67 8.27 4.15
CA ALA A 58 -17.93 7.43 5.32
C ALA A 58 -17.78 8.21 6.64
N LYS A 59 -16.79 9.10 6.75
CA LYS A 59 -16.63 10.00 7.90
C LYS A 59 -17.82 10.96 8.03
N ALA A 60 -18.27 11.56 6.94
CA ALA A 60 -19.42 12.47 6.93
C ALA A 60 -20.70 11.77 7.38
N ILE A 61 -20.99 10.57 6.84
CA ILE A 61 -22.15 9.76 7.25
C ILE A 61 -22.07 9.41 8.74
N LYS A 62 -20.89 8.99 9.23
CA LYS A 62 -20.69 8.70 10.66
C LYS A 62 -20.92 9.94 11.54
N ALA A 63 -20.50 11.12 11.09
CA ALA A 63 -20.73 12.37 11.81
C ALA A 63 -22.21 12.77 11.80
N ALA A 64 -22.90 12.63 10.67
CA ALA A 64 -24.34 12.90 10.53
C ALA A 64 -25.17 11.98 11.45
N THR A 65 -24.94 10.67 11.39
CA THR A 65 -25.62 9.69 12.27
C THR A 65 -25.37 9.97 13.76
N ALA A 66 -24.17 10.41 14.15
CA ALA A 66 -23.88 10.80 15.53
C ALA A 66 -24.65 12.06 15.96
N ARG A 67 -24.80 13.05 15.07
CA ARG A 67 -25.59 14.28 15.32
C ARG A 67 -27.08 13.94 15.51
N GLU A 68 -27.63 13.09 14.64
CA GLU A 68 -29.04 12.64 14.73
C GLU A 68 -29.33 11.86 16.02
N LYS A 69 -28.41 10.97 16.43
CA LYS A 69 -28.55 10.27 17.72
C LYS A 69 -28.56 11.26 18.90
N LYS A 70 -27.73 12.30 18.83
CA LYS A 70 -27.65 13.34 19.88
C LYS A 70 -28.90 14.23 19.92
N THR A 71 -29.48 14.59 18.77
CA THR A 71 -30.73 15.38 18.73
C THR A 71 -31.91 14.58 19.24
N ARG A 72 -32.07 13.32 18.81
CA ARG A 72 -33.15 12.42 19.30
C ARG A 72 -33.07 12.17 20.82
N ALA A 73 -31.86 12.00 21.36
CA ALA A 73 -31.66 11.86 22.81
C ALA A 73 -32.08 13.11 23.59
N LYS A 74 -31.92 14.31 23.00
CA LYS A 74 -32.36 15.58 23.60
C LYS A 74 -33.89 15.76 23.53
N GLU A 75 -34.55 15.21 22.53
CA GLU A 75 -35.99 15.35 22.28
C GLU A 75 -36.87 14.32 23.01
N LYS A 76 -36.30 13.35 23.76
CA LYS A 76 -37.05 12.26 24.45
C LYS A 76 -38.06 11.52 23.55
N LYS A 77 -37.84 11.44 22.24
CA LYS A 77 -38.73 10.72 21.32
C LYS A 77 -38.47 9.21 21.36
N PRO A 78 -39.50 8.36 21.48
CA PRO A 78 -39.33 6.91 21.50
C PRO A 78 -38.96 6.37 20.11
N ALA A 79 -38.24 5.25 20.10
CA ALA A 79 -37.81 4.53 18.90
C ALA A 79 -38.96 3.69 18.31
N ALA A 80 -39.98 4.35 17.77
CA ALA A 80 -41.00 3.66 16.98
C ALA A 80 -41.00 4.23 15.56
N ASP A 81 -40.78 3.33 14.60
CA ASP A 81 -40.86 3.49 13.15
C ASP A 81 -39.97 4.55 12.50
N SER A 82 -38.76 4.11 12.15
CA SER A 82 -38.05 4.68 11.00
C SER A 82 -37.27 3.54 10.37
N ALA A 83 -37.68 3.12 9.18
CA ALA A 83 -36.82 2.38 8.26
C ALA A 83 -35.45 3.09 8.19
N ALA A 84 -34.39 2.31 8.04
CA ALA A 84 -33.02 2.82 7.94
C ALA A 84 -32.88 3.66 6.67
N VAL A 85 -33.24 4.94 6.76
CA VAL A 85 -32.94 5.92 5.73
C VAL A 85 -31.45 6.22 5.89
N HIS A 86 -30.64 5.81 4.92
CA HIS A 86 -29.26 6.28 4.82
C HIS A 86 -29.28 7.82 4.88
N PRO A 87 -28.56 8.46 5.81
CA PRO A 87 -28.60 9.91 5.91
C PRO A 87 -28.17 10.54 4.57
N THR A 88 -29.08 11.27 3.94
CA THR A 88 -28.78 12.02 2.72
C THR A 88 -27.86 13.17 3.08
N LEU A 89 -26.61 13.13 2.58
CA LEU A 89 -25.64 14.21 2.81
C LEU A 89 -26.17 15.54 2.24
N THR A 90 -26.02 16.59 3.04
CA THR A 90 -26.34 17.96 2.65
C THR A 90 -25.39 18.48 1.56
N LEU A 91 -25.77 19.56 0.88
CA LEU A 91 -24.91 20.20 -0.13
C LEU A 91 -23.57 20.65 0.46
N ASP A 92 -23.59 21.22 1.66
CA ASP A 92 -22.39 21.68 2.37
C ASP A 92 -21.47 20.51 2.73
N GLU A 93 -22.03 19.37 3.15
CA GLU A 93 -21.24 18.16 3.43
C GLU A 93 -20.59 17.59 2.17
N LYS A 94 -21.30 17.60 1.03
CA LYS A 94 -20.74 17.19 -0.26
C LYS A 94 -19.60 18.12 -0.68
N SER A 95 -19.79 19.45 -0.58
CA SER A 95 -18.74 20.42 -0.86
C SER A 95 -17.52 20.26 0.06
N TYR A 96 -17.75 19.97 1.35
CA TYR A 96 -16.67 19.66 2.28
C TYR A 96 -15.88 18.41 1.85
N ILE A 97 -16.57 17.33 1.46
CA ILE A 97 -15.92 16.11 0.95
C ILE A 97 -15.08 16.44 -0.29
N ASP A 98 -15.62 17.18 -1.25
CA ASP A 98 -14.89 17.59 -2.46
C ASP A 98 -13.62 18.36 -2.12
N ASN A 99 -13.71 19.33 -1.19
CA ASN A 99 -12.55 20.09 -0.74
C ASN A 99 -11.50 19.20 -0.05
N GLN A 100 -11.91 18.21 0.75
CA GLN A 100 -10.98 17.26 1.37
C GLN A 100 -10.30 16.34 0.34
N VAL A 101 -11.03 15.90 -0.68
CA VAL A 101 -10.49 15.12 -1.80
C VAL A 101 -9.46 15.95 -2.56
N GLN A 102 -9.80 17.18 -2.95
CA GLN A 102 -8.87 18.09 -3.64
C GLN A 102 -7.62 18.39 -2.82
N ALA A 103 -7.77 18.65 -1.52
CA ALA A 103 -6.64 18.86 -0.62
C ALA A 103 -5.72 17.62 -0.53
N TYR A 104 -6.29 16.41 -0.57
CA TYR A 104 -5.49 15.19 -0.62
C TYR A 104 -4.77 15.02 -1.96
N LEU A 105 -5.45 15.25 -3.09
CA LEU A 105 -4.85 15.13 -4.42
C LEU A 105 -3.71 16.15 -4.61
N ALA A 106 -3.83 17.34 -4.03
CA ALA A 106 -2.74 18.32 -3.97
C ALA A 106 -1.52 17.78 -3.21
N LEU A 107 -1.72 17.15 -2.04
CA LEU A 107 -0.64 16.48 -1.29
C LEU A 107 -0.03 15.32 -2.09
N ASN A 108 -0.85 14.60 -2.85
CA ASN A 108 -0.39 13.50 -3.68
C ASN A 108 0.49 13.97 -4.85
N GLY A 109 0.06 15.02 -5.56
CA GLY A 109 0.85 15.66 -6.61
C GLY A 109 2.11 16.34 -6.09
N LEU A 110 2.04 16.93 -4.89
CA LEU A 110 3.21 17.46 -4.18
C LEU A 110 4.26 16.36 -3.97
N ARG A 111 3.83 15.20 -3.46
CA ARG A 111 4.68 14.08 -3.08
C ARG A 111 5.37 13.41 -4.29
N TYR A 112 4.63 13.14 -5.36
CA TYR A 112 5.17 12.44 -6.53
C TYR A 112 5.81 13.34 -7.59
N GLY A 113 5.48 14.63 -7.64
CA GLY A 113 5.97 15.54 -8.68
C GLY A 113 6.75 16.73 -8.13
N THR A 114 6.12 17.53 -7.29
CA THR A 114 6.68 18.84 -6.89
C THR A 114 7.92 18.68 -6.00
N LEU A 115 7.88 17.82 -4.99
CA LEU A 115 9.00 17.66 -4.06
C LEU A 115 10.25 17.03 -4.71
N PRO A 116 10.15 15.93 -5.48
CA PRO A 116 11.32 15.39 -6.18
C PRO A 116 11.98 16.44 -7.09
N THR A 117 11.17 17.23 -7.81
CA THR A 117 11.67 18.32 -8.66
C THR A 117 12.43 19.37 -7.85
N ARG A 118 11.83 19.89 -6.77
CA ARG A 118 12.47 20.89 -5.88
C ARG A 118 13.76 20.39 -5.25
N VAL A 119 13.78 19.13 -4.80
CA VAL A 119 14.98 18.51 -4.21
C VAL A 119 16.09 18.46 -5.24
N ARG A 120 15.79 18.06 -6.49
CA ARG A 120 16.75 18.02 -7.60
C ARG A 120 17.26 19.42 -7.97
N GLU A 121 16.39 20.42 -8.04
CA GLU A 121 16.78 21.82 -8.30
C GLU A 121 17.71 22.38 -7.21
N ARG A 122 17.42 22.09 -5.94
CA ARG A 122 18.27 22.48 -4.80
C ARG A 122 19.63 21.80 -4.85
N ALA A 123 19.66 20.51 -5.19
CA ALA A 123 20.91 19.76 -5.39
C ALA A 123 21.75 20.39 -6.51
N ALA A 124 21.14 20.67 -7.66
CA ALA A 124 21.81 21.30 -8.81
C ALA A 124 22.35 22.70 -8.48
N THR A 125 21.57 23.51 -7.76
CA THR A 125 21.98 24.86 -7.34
C THR A 125 23.19 24.81 -6.40
N ALA A 126 23.18 23.88 -5.45
CA ALA A 126 24.27 23.70 -4.51
C ALA A 126 25.55 23.18 -5.21
N ALA A 127 25.42 22.24 -6.15
CA ALA A 127 26.53 21.76 -6.98
C ALA A 127 27.15 22.87 -7.85
N ALA A 128 26.35 23.81 -8.36
CA ALA A 128 26.85 24.97 -9.11
C ALA A 128 27.68 25.94 -8.25
N THR A 129 27.42 25.97 -6.93
CA THR A 129 28.08 26.91 -6.00
C THR A 129 29.40 26.35 -5.45
N GLU A 130 29.53 25.02 -5.31
CA GLU A 130 30.72 24.40 -4.67
C GLU A 130 31.94 24.21 -5.60
N GLY A 131 31.83 24.49 -6.89
CA GLY A 131 32.94 24.34 -7.86
C GLY A 131 33.33 22.87 -8.12
N LYS A 132 33.95 22.60 -9.27
CA LYS A 132 34.24 21.26 -9.83
C LYS A 132 35.20 20.36 -9.01
N GLY A 133 35.49 20.67 -7.74
CA GLY A 133 36.48 19.98 -6.90
C GLY A 133 35.96 19.28 -5.64
N SER A 134 34.67 19.41 -5.31
CA SER A 134 34.10 18.81 -4.09
C SER A 134 33.77 17.32 -4.29
N LYS A 135 34.32 16.45 -3.44
CA LYS A 135 34.03 14.99 -3.41
C LYS A 135 32.74 14.64 -2.67
N THR A 136 32.01 15.63 -2.14
CA THR A 136 30.75 15.39 -1.46
C THR A 136 29.62 15.38 -2.48
N ASN A 137 28.84 14.30 -2.51
CA ASN A 137 27.60 14.23 -3.27
C ASN A 137 26.68 15.34 -2.72
N VAL A 138 26.48 16.43 -3.47
CA VAL A 138 25.73 17.58 -2.95
C VAL A 138 24.24 17.26 -3.01
N GLY A 139 23.71 16.75 -1.91
CA GLY A 139 22.30 16.39 -1.79
C GLY A 139 21.40 17.61 -1.79
N GLY A 140 20.20 17.47 -2.38
CA GLY A 140 19.10 18.40 -2.13
C GLY A 140 18.65 18.33 -0.67
N TYR A 141 17.58 19.03 -0.32
CA TYR A 141 17.02 19.00 1.03
C TYR A 141 15.53 19.25 1.03
N LEU A 142 14.87 18.90 2.14
CA LEU A 142 13.49 19.29 2.42
C LEU A 142 13.45 20.46 3.38
N GLU A 143 12.46 21.33 3.17
CA GLU A 143 12.05 22.29 4.20
C GLU A 143 11.17 21.64 5.25
N LYS A 144 11.10 22.27 6.43
CA LYS A 144 10.24 21.78 7.52
C LYS A 144 8.79 21.61 7.09
N ASP A 145 8.23 22.60 6.39
CA ASP A 145 6.83 22.57 5.96
C ASP A 145 6.58 21.51 4.90
N GLU A 146 7.58 21.18 4.09
CA GLU A 146 7.52 20.08 3.11
C GLU A 146 7.54 18.72 3.81
N LEU A 147 8.36 18.55 4.85
CA LEU A 147 8.33 17.36 5.71
C LEU A 147 6.99 17.20 6.43
N VAL A 148 6.39 18.30 6.91
CA VAL A 148 5.06 18.27 7.54
C VAL A 148 4.00 17.84 6.52
N GLN A 149 4.01 18.39 5.31
CA GLN A 149 3.08 17.99 4.24
C GLN A 149 3.25 16.52 3.83
N LEU A 150 4.49 16.01 3.75
CA LEU A 150 4.74 14.58 3.52
C LEU A 150 4.15 13.70 4.62
N MET A 151 4.26 14.12 5.88
CA MET A 151 3.65 13.40 7.00
C MET A 151 2.12 13.46 6.93
N GLU A 152 1.53 14.60 6.57
CA GLU A 152 0.08 14.72 6.38
C GLU A 152 -0.42 13.83 5.25
N TRP A 153 0.29 13.79 4.12
CA TRP A 153 0.05 12.86 3.03
C TRP A 153 0.08 11.41 3.53
N LYS A 154 1.16 11.02 4.23
CA LYS A 154 1.35 9.65 4.75
C LYS A 154 0.22 9.22 5.67
N LEU A 155 -0.20 10.10 6.58
CA LEU A 155 -1.26 9.81 7.56
C LEU A 155 -2.65 9.71 6.93
N LYS A 156 -2.89 10.36 5.79
CA LYS A 156 -4.12 10.21 5.01
C LYS A 156 -4.08 8.98 4.10
N HIS A 157 -2.90 8.63 3.58
CA HIS A 157 -2.68 7.51 2.69
C HIS A 157 -2.77 6.16 3.42
N GLY A 158 -2.00 5.99 4.52
CA GLY A 158 -1.94 4.76 5.30
C GLY A 158 -2.71 4.78 6.64
N VAL A 159 -2.27 3.95 7.59
CA VAL A 159 -2.86 3.88 8.94
C VAL A 159 -2.64 5.19 9.70
N PHE A 160 -3.74 5.77 10.21
CA PHE A 160 -3.72 7.06 10.89
C PHE A 160 -3.08 6.97 12.28
N ARG A 161 -1.97 7.70 12.47
CA ARG A 161 -1.21 7.80 13.73
C ARG A 161 -1.04 9.28 14.15
N PRO A 162 -2.01 9.86 14.89
CA PRO A 162 -2.10 11.31 15.09
C PRO A 162 -0.92 11.92 15.86
N THR A 163 -0.24 11.14 16.70
CA THR A 163 0.88 11.61 17.52
C THR A 163 2.13 11.97 16.69
N LEU A 164 2.30 11.35 15.52
CA LEU A 164 3.49 11.55 14.68
C LEU A 164 3.57 12.97 14.11
N LEU A 165 2.43 13.56 13.76
CA LEU A 165 2.40 14.90 13.16
C LEU A 165 2.89 15.97 14.14
N GLY A 166 2.51 15.87 15.42
CA GLY A 166 2.98 16.77 16.47
C GLY A 166 4.50 16.65 16.68
N LEU A 167 5.05 15.43 16.64
CA LEU A 167 6.49 15.20 16.74
C LEU A 167 7.24 15.81 15.55
N VAL A 168 6.77 15.60 14.33
CA VAL A 168 7.39 16.16 13.12
C VAL A 168 7.39 17.70 13.18
N ARG A 169 6.27 18.31 13.55
CA ARG A 169 6.13 19.76 13.72
C ARG A 169 7.06 20.35 14.79
N SER A 170 7.49 19.54 15.76
CA SER A 170 8.42 19.99 16.82
C SER A 170 9.89 20.06 16.38
N ASN A 171 10.26 19.50 15.23
CA ASN A 171 11.64 19.60 14.73
C ASN A 171 11.98 21.03 14.32
N GLN A 172 13.25 21.43 14.52
CA GLN A 172 13.78 22.71 14.08
C GLN A 172 14.03 22.71 12.57
N ALA A 173 13.75 23.81 11.87
CA ALA A 173 13.91 23.87 10.41
C ALA A 173 15.36 23.62 9.95
N ALA A 174 16.33 24.21 10.66
CA ALA A 174 17.76 23.98 10.38
C ALA A 174 18.16 22.51 10.56
N LEU A 175 17.59 21.81 11.56
CA LEU A 175 17.83 20.39 11.77
C LEU A 175 17.27 19.56 10.61
N VAL A 176 16.02 19.83 10.19
CA VAL A 176 15.39 19.14 9.04
C VAL A 176 16.28 19.26 7.81
N ARG A 177 16.62 20.50 7.42
CA ARG A 177 17.46 20.77 6.25
C ARG A 177 18.78 20.01 6.31
N ARG A 178 19.54 20.17 7.41
CA ARG A 178 20.85 19.52 7.60
C ARG A 178 20.74 18.01 7.50
N THR A 179 19.78 17.41 8.20
CA THR A 179 19.62 15.96 8.23
C THR A 179 19.22 15.41 6.88
N THR A 180 18.26 16.03 6.18
CA THR A 180 17.86 15.56 4.85
C THR A 180 18.97 15.75 3.82
N THR A 181 19.76 16.82 3.92
CA THR A 181 20.95 17.02 3.06
C THR A 181 21.92 15.86 3.22
N SER A 182 22.28 15.55 4.47
CA SER A 182 23.19 14.44 4.78
C SER A 182 22.65 13.10 4.32
N ALA A 183 21.35 12.85 4.50
CA ALA A 183 20.73 11.60 4.09
C ALA A 183 20.71 11.46 2.56
N PHE A 184 20.38 12.52 1.83
CA PHE A 184 20.30 12.47 0.36
C PHE A 184 21.69 12.37 -0.28
N ALA A 185 22.71 12.98 0.32
CA ALA A 185 24.10 12.83 -0.09
C ALA A 185 24.64 11.39 0.08
N ALA A 186 24.13 10.66 1.07
CA ALA A 186 24.55 9.29 1.41
C ALA A 186 23.77 8.21 0.65
N VAL A 187 22.90 8.58 -0.30
CA VAL A 187 22.23 7.61 -1.17
C VAL A 187 23.29 7.04 -2.11
N PRO A 188 23.47 5.70 -2.17
CA PRO A 188 24.37 5.10 -3.15
C PRO A 188 24.02 5.59 -4.55
N ALA A 189 25.01 5.98 -5.34
CA ALA A 189 24.77 6.39 -6.72
C ALA A 189 24.21 5.20 -7.47
N SER A 190 22.90 5.19 -7.69
CA SER A 190 22.26 4.23 -8.59
C SER A 190 22.54 4.72 -10.01
N ASP A 191 23.52 4.12 -10.68
CA ASP A 191 23.68 4.32 -12.11
C ASP A 191 22.59 3.47 -12.80
N PRO A 192 21.57 4.07 -13.44
CA PRO A 192 20.49 3.31 -14.08
C PRO A 192 21.02 2.41 -15.22
N ALA A 193 22.24 2.66 -15.72
CA ALA A 193 22.93 1.81 -16.68
C ALA A 193 23.68 0.62 -16.04
N ALA A 194 24.06 0.71 -14.76
CA ALA A 194 24.73 -0.38 -14.05
C ALA A 194 23.75 -1.50 -13.65
N ASP A 195 22.51 -1.14 -13.28
CA ASP A 195 21.42 -2.09 -13.00
C ASP A 195 21.04 -2.93 -14.24
N LEU A 196 21.36 -2.47 -15.46
CA LEU A 196 21.14 -3.22 -16.71
C LEU A 196 22.31 -4.14 -17.07
N ALA A 197 23.52 -3.88 -16.55
CA ALA A 197 24.73 -4.61 -16.90
C ALA A 197 25.06 -5.76 -15.94
N SER A 198 24.46 -5.80 -14.74
CA SER A 198 24.66 -6.87 -13.75
C SER A 198 23.85 -8.14 -14.01
N ALA A 199 23.03 -8.17 -15.07
CA ALA A 199 22.19 -9.33 -15.41
C ALA A 199 22.95 -10.49 -16.09
N ASP A 200 24.20 -10.27 -16.53
CA ASP A 200 25.01 -11.26 -17.27
C ASP A 200 26.18 -11.87 -16.44
N ALA A 201 26.31 -11.55 -15.15
CA ALA A 201 27.42 -12.05 -14.32
C ALA A 201 26.97 -13.20 -13.40
N GLU A 202 27.50 -14.40 -13.62
CA GLU A 202 27.21 -15.60 -12.83
C GLU A 202 27.56 -15.46 -11.32
N ALA A 203 26.52 -15.54 -10.49
CA ALA A 203 26.29 -16.36 -9.29
C ALA A 203 27.36 -16.59 -8.17
N GLU A 204 28.52 -15.94 -8.14
CA GLU A 204 29.51 -16.20 -7.06
C GLU A 204 29.91 -14.97 -6.22
N SER A 205 29.16 -13.85 -6.26
CA SER A 205 29.42 -12.69 -5.38
C SER A 205 28.21 -11.82 -4.96
N GLU A 206 26.98 -12.32 -5.08
CA GLU A 206 25.75 -11.52 -4.89
C GLU A 206 25.51 -10.95 -3.48
N GLU A 207 26.03 -11.56 -2.41
CA GLU A 207 25.79 -11.04 -1.05
C GLU A 207 26.50 -9.69 -0.79
N SER A 208 27.59 -9.40 -1.52
CA SER A 208 28.41 -8.21 -1.29
C SER A 208 27.91 -6.96 -2.01
N GLU A 209 27.29 -7.10 -3.19
CA GLU A 209 26.77 -5.97 -3.96
C GLU A 209 25.43 -5.46 -3.43
N VAL A 210 24.52 -6.36 -3.03
CA VAL A 210 23.19 -5.99 -2.49
C VAL A 210 23.31 -5.22 -1.17
N ASP A 211 24.34 -5.50 -0.35
CA ASP A 211 24.57 -4.76 0.90
C ASP A 211 25.14 -3.36 0.64
N SER A 212 25.91 -3.17 -0.44
CA SER A 212 26.45 -1.87 -0.84
C SER A 212 25.39 -0.91 -1.40
N ALA A 213 24.38 -1.45 -2.11
CA ALA A 213 23.28 -0.68 -2.69
C ALA A 213 22.20 -0.29 -1.66
N PHE A 214 22.11 -1.02 -0.54
CA PHE A 214 21.09 -0.76 0.48
C PHE A 214 21.36 0.57 1.23
N PRO A 215 20.39 1.51 1.29
CA PRO A 215 20.61 2.88 1.78
C PRO A 215 20.58 2.97 3.32
N LYS A 216 21.31 2.09 4.02
CA LYS A 216 21.34 2.02 5.49
C LYS A 216 21.75 3.34 6.13
N GLN A 217 22.87 3.91 5.68
CA GLN A 217 23.39 5.17 6.24
C GLN A 217 22.42 6.33 6.05
N SER A 218 21.77 6.40 4.89
CA SER A 218 20.74 7.40 4.58
C SER A 218 19.53 7.30 5.53
N LEU A 219 19.09 6.07 5.85
CA LEU A 219 18.00 5.83 6.78
C LEU A 219 18.37 6.17 8.23
N GLU A 220 19.55 5.78 8.68
CA GLU A 220 20.04 6.07 10.03
C GLU A 220 20.20 7.57 10.25
N ALA A 221 20.70 8.29 9.24
CA ALA A 221 20.80 9.75 9.25
C ALA A 221 19.42 10.40 9.49
N LEU A 222 18.33 9.85 8.98
CA LEU A 222 16.97 10.39 9.16
C LEU A 222 16.33 9.97 10.49
N THR A 223 16.50 8.71 10.90
CA THR A 223 15.77 8.13 12.03
C THR A 223 16.33 8.52 13.39
N ALA A 224 17.64 8.75 13.51
CA ALA A 224 18.26 9.12 14.79
C ALA A 224 17.92 10.56 15.25
N PRO A 225 18.01 11.61 14.42
CA PRO A 225 17.84 12.99 14.89
C PRO A 225 16.41 13.54 14.77
N LEU A 226 15.56 13.02 13.87
CA LEU A 226 14.25 13.61 13.61
C LEU A 226 13.15 12.95 14.45
N ARG A 227 12.46 13.75 15.26
CA ARG A 227 11.32 13.27 16.05
C ARG A 227 10.16 12.91 15.14
N GLY A 228 9.54 11.75 15.40
CA GLY A 228 8.41 11.25 14.60
C GLY A 228 8.82 10.58 13.29
N VAL A 229 10.13 10.39 13.06
CA VAL A 229 10.67 9.73 11.86
C VAL A 229 11.25 8.37 12.24
N GLY A 230 10.46 7.31 12.02
CA GLY A 230 10.95 5.92 12.06
C GLY A 230 11.35 5.41 10.66
N PRO A 231 11.78 4.15 10.51
CA PRO A 231 12.23 3.59 9.23
C PRO A 231 11.24 3.79 8.08
N ALA A 232 9.94 3.63 8.35
CA ALA A 232 8.93 3.88 7.33
C ALA A 232 8.78 5.35 6.91
N THR A 233 9.05 6.31 7.80
CA THR A 233 9.00 7.73 7.42
C THR A 233 10.32 8.16 6.79
N ALA A 234 11.43 7.60 7.26
CA ALA A 234 12.74 7.81 6.64
C ALA A 234 12.74 7.33 5.19
N SER A 235 12.20 6.15 4.89
CA SER A 235 12.10 5.64 3.51
C SER A 235 11.18 6.49 2.62
N LEU A 236 10.11 7.09 3.17
CA LEU A 236 9.29 8.08 2.44
C LEU A 236 10.09 9.34 2.09
N ILE A 237 10.92 9.82 3.02
CA ILE A 237 11.76 10.99 2.79
C ILE A 237 12.82 10.67 1.72
N LEU A 238 13.43 9.48 1.78
CA LEU A 238 14.42 9.04 0.77
C LEU A 238 13.80 8.86 -0.62
N SER A 239 12.58 8.31 -0.72
CA SER A 239 11.91 8.12 -2.00
C SER A 239 11.58 9.42 -2.74
N VAL A 240 11.70 10.58 -2.08
CA VAL A 240 11.58 11.90 -2.71
C VAL A 240 12.89 12.32 -3.39
N ALA A 241 14.03 11.90 -2.85
CA ALA A 241 15.35 12.27 -3.36
C ALA A 241 15.87 11.33 -4.45
N THR A 242 15.38 10.08 -4.49
CA THR A 242 15.82 9.07 -5.44
C THR A 242 14.66 8.17 -5.87
N GLU A 243 14.68 7.73 -7.13
CA GLU A 243 13.71 6.76 -7.67
C GLU A 243 14.05 5.31 -7.30
N ALA A 244 15.25 5.07 -6.77
CA ALA A 244 15.73 3.75 -6.38
C ALA A 244 15.31 3.34 -4.96
N ALA A 245 14.94 4.28 -4.09
CA ALA A 245 14.53 3.96 -2.73
C ALA A 245 13.02 3.71 -2.63
N PRO A 246 12.57 2.48 -2.29
CA PRO A 246 11.16 2.22 -2.06
C PRO A 246 10.68 2.91 -0.79
N PHE A 247 9.48 3.48 -0.85
CA PHE A 247 8.76 3.86 0.36
C PHE A 247 8.23 2.60 1.05
N TYR A 248 8.51 2.48 2.35
CA TYR A 248 7.95 1.42 3.18
C TYR A 248 6.49 1.72 3.55
N SER A 249 5.59 1.52 2.59
CA SER A 249 4.15 1.55 2.79
C SER A 249 3.60 0.17 3.14
N ASP A 250 2.42 0.15 3.76
CA ASP A 250 1.71 -1.08 4.09
C ASP A 250 1.34 -1.85 2.82
N ASP A 251 0.85 -1.14 1.80
CA ASP A 251 0.33 -1.74 0.56
C ASP A 251 1.44 -2.42 -0.25
N VAL A 252 2.61 -1.78 -0.37
CA VAL A 252 3.76 -2.37 -1.07
C VAL A 252 4.29 -3.57 -0.29
N PHE A 253 4.33 -3.50 1.04
CA PHE A 253 4.79 -4.62 1.86
C PHE A 253 3.82 -5.81 1.78
N LEU A 254 2.51 -5.54 1.85
CA LEU A 254 1.47 -6.56 1.68
C LEU A 254 1.62 -7.26 0.33
N TRP A 255 1.80 -6.51 -0.75
CA TRP A 255 1.94 -7.07 -2.09
C TRP A 255 3.27 -7.81 -2.28
N LEU A 256 4.40 -7.12 -2.15
CA LEU A 256 5.71 -7.66 -2.53
C LEU A 256 6.28 -8.67 -1.51
N CYS A 257 6.03 -8.46 -0.22
CA CYS A 257 6.65 -9.27 0.83
C CYS A 257 5.73 -10.35 1.41
N LEU A 258 4.41 -10.15 1.34
CA LEU A 258 3.43 -11.08 1.88
C LEU A 258 2.53 -11.73 0.81
N GLY A 259 2.68 -11.37 -0.47
CA GLY A 259 1.92 -11.96 -1.56
C GLY A 259 0.42 -11.69 -1.47
N VAL A 260 0.03 -10.54 -0.92
CA VAL A 260 -1.38 -10.16 -0.79
C VAL A 260 -1.78 -9.33 -2.01
N PHE A 261 -2.64 -9.91 -2.85
CA PHE A 261 -3.21 -9.29 -4.04
C PHE A 261 -4.61 -9.87 -4.32
N PRO A 262 -5.42 -9.24 -5.19
CA PRO A 262 -6.74 -9.76 -5.56
C PRO A 262 -6.64 -11.20 -6.07
N PHE A 263 -7.62 -12.04 -5.70
CA PHE A 263 -7.70 -13.45 -6.09
C PHE A 263 -6.53 -14.34 -5.62
N ALA A 264 -5.59 -13.84 -4.81
CA ALA A 264 -4.45 -14.61 -4.32
C ALA A 264 -4.86 -15.89 -3.58
N ALA A 265 -5.91 -15.85 -2.76
CA ALA A 265 -6.40 -17.03 -2.04
C ALA A 265 -6.95 -18.12 -2.99
N ALA A 266 -7.61 -17.70 -4.09
CA ALA A 266 -8.13 -18.61 -5.11
C ALA A 266 -6.99 -19.19 -5.95
N ALA A 267 -6.05 -18.37 -6.40
CA ALA A 267 -4.88 -18.83 -7.15
C ALA A 267 -4.00 -19.78 -6.33
N ALA A 268 -3.84 -19.49 -5.03
CA ALA A 268 -3.09 -20.34 -4.14
C ALA A 268 -3.86 -21.64 -3.82
N ALA A 269 -5.20 -21.64 -3.78
CA ALA A 269 -6.00 -22.86 -3.63
C ALA A 269 -5.98 -23.73 -4.90
N ALA A 270 -5.93 -23.11 -6.09
CA ALA A 270 -5.77 -23.81 -7.36
C ALA A 270 -4.39 -24.49 -7.51
N ALA A 271 -3.35 -23.92 -6.86
CA ALA A 271 -1.99 -24.47 -6.86
C ALA A 271 -1.73 -25.55 -5.78
N GLU A 272 -2.71 -25.86 -4.91
CA GLU A 272 -2.53 -26.82 -3.80
C GLU A 272 -3.44 -28.05 -3.94
N ASP A 273 -3.01 -29.00 -4.78
CA ASP A 273 -3.27 -30.44 -4.59
C ASP A 273 -2.16 -31.13 -3.76
N GLY A 274 -1.40 -30.37 -2.97
CA GLY A 274 -0.41 -30.94 -2.08
C GLY A 274 0.53 -29.93 -1.42
N GLY A 275 0.27 -29.59 -0.15
CA GLY A 275 1.32 -29.09 0.74
C GLY A 275 0.89 -28.01 1.74
N GLU A 276 1.05 -28.31 3.03
CA GLU A 276 0.75 -27.43 4.17
C GLU A 276 1.40 -26.04 4.10
N ARG A 277 0.58 -24.98 4.14
CA ARG A 277 1.09 -23.60 4.30
C ARG A 277 1.65 -23.33 5.68
N LYS A 278 2.92 -22.89 5.72
CA LYS A 278 3.59 -22.28 6.88
C LYS A 278 2.81 -21.04 7.37
N GLY A 279 2.25 -21.11 8.58
CA GLY A 279 1.45 -20.07 9.24
C GLY A 279 2.16 -18.77 9.66
N GLY A 280 3.14 -18.30 8.86
CA GLY A 280 3.90 -17.06 9.10
C GLY A 280 3.22 -15.78 8.60
N ALA A 281 2.60 -15.83 7.41
CA ALA A 281 1.92 -14.67 6.82
C ALA A 281 0.70 -14.23 7.63
N SER A 282 -0.09 -15.18 8.14
CA SER A 282 -1.31 -14.92 8.92
C SER A 282 -1.06 -14.19 10.24
N LYS A 283 0.16 -14.24 10.81
CA LYS A 283 0.52 -13.48 12.02
C LYS A 283 0.87 -12.02 11.73
N ARG A 284 1.23 -11.72 10.48
CA ARG A 284 1.67 -10.39 10.01
C ARG A 284 0.53 -9.60 9.36
N ILE A 285 -0.68 -10.15 9.33
CA ILE A 285 -1.88 -9.50 8.81
C ILE A 285 -2.95 -9.55 9.91
N ARG A 286 -3.54 -8.39 10.22
CA ARG A 286 -4.64 -8.28 11.20
C ARG A 286 -5.94 -8.80 10.59
N PRO A 287 -6.96 -9.14 11.41
CA PRO A 287 -8.28 -9.56 10.90
C PRO A 287 -8.95 -8.56 9.96
N ASN A 288 -8.69 -7.26 10.14
CA ASN A 288 -9.18 -6.19 9.25
C ASN A 288 -8.34 -6.03 7.96
N GLY A 289 -7.38 -6.91 7.72
CA GLY A 289 -6.48 -6.89 6.57
C GLY A 289 -5.34 -5.87 6.66
N GLU A 290 -5.17 -5.16 7.78
CA GLU A 290 -4.04 -4.23 7.98
C GLU A 290 -2.74 -4.98 8.28
N LEU A 291 -1.60 -4.36 7.93
CA LEU A 291 -0.29 -4.90 8.20
C LEU A 291 0.02 -4.92 9.72
N ASN A 292 0.58 -6.03 10.20
CA ASN A 292 1.02 -6.22 11.57
C ASN A 292 2.52 -6.48 11.63
N VAL A 293 3.31 -5.42 11.46
CA VAL A 293 4.78 -5.45 11.44
C VAL A 293 5.37 -4.41 12.38
N LYS A 294 6.68 -4.51 12.63
CA LYS A 294 7.39 -3.61 13.56
C LYS A 294 7.83 -2.30 12.91
N TYR A 295 7.84 -2.23 11.58
CA TYR A 295 8.41 -1.16 10.78
C TYR A 295 9.89 -0.92 11.11
N ASN A 296 10.67 -2.00 11.17
CA ASN A 296 12.09 -1.96 11.48
C ASN A 296 12.97 -2.04 10.21
N LEU A 297 14.30 -1.91 10.39
CA LEU A 297 15.25 -1.92 9.29
C LEU A 297 15.34 -3.29 8.57
N GLN A 298 15.15 -4.39 9.29
CA GLN A 298 15.17 -5.74 8.71
C GLN A 298 13.99 -5.95 7.76
N GLU A 299 12.79 -5.52 8.17
CA GLU A 299 11.61 -5.58 7.32
C GLU A 299 11.74 -4.62 6.14
N TYR A 300 12.37 -3.45 6.33
CA TYR A 300 12.68 -2.58 5.20
C TYR A 300 13.68 -3.21 4.21
N ARG A 301 14.70 -3.93 4.70
CA ARG A 301 15.62 -4.68 3.83
C ARG A 301 14.89 -5.76 3.03
N GLN A 302 13.97 -6.49 3.66
CA GLN A 302 13.11 -7.45 2.95
C GLN A 302 12.35 -6.76 1.80
N LEU A 303 11.77 -5.59 2.07
CA LEU A 303 11.06 -4.81 1.07
C LEU A 303 11.99 -4.30 -0.03
N TRP A 304 13.17 -3.81 0.32
CA TRP A 304 14.19 -3.35 -0.62
C TRP A 304 14.53 -4.44 -1.63
N GLU A 305 14.87 -5.64 -1.16
CA GLU A 305 15.21 -6.74 -2.04
C GLU A 305 14.01 -7.17 -2.91
N ALA A 306 12.80 -7.20 -2.36
CA ALA A 306 11.60 -7.54 -3.12
C ALA A 306 11.30 -6.51 -4.22
N MET A 307 11.52 -5.21 -3.93
CA MET A 307 11.42 -4.13 -4.90
C MET A 307 12.43 -4.30 -6.04
N GLN A 308 13.71 -4.55 -5.70
CA GLN A 308 14.77 -4.71 -6.69
C GLN A 308 14.51 -5.92 -7.60
N ARG A 309 14.09 -7.06 -7.05
CA ARG A 309 13.71 -8.26 -7.83
C ARG A 309 12.59 -7.96 -8.83
N LEU A 310 11.53 -7.27 -8.40
CA LEU A 310 10.42 -6.90 -9.29
C LEU A 310 10.88 -5.96 -10.40
N ARG A 311 11.64 -4.91 -10.06
CA ARG A 311 12.10 -3.90 -11.02
C ARG A 311 13.03 -4.52 -12.07
N ALA A 312 13.98 -5.36 -11.66
CA ALA A 312 14.87 -6.07 -12.59
C ALA A 312 14.07 -6.96 -13.56
N ARG A 313 13.09 -7.72 -13.05
CA ARG A 313 12.24 -8.59 -13.87
C ARG A 313 11.43 -7.82 -14.90
N LEU A 314 10.82 -6.70 -14.50
CA LEU A 314 10.01 -5.86 -15.39
C LEU A 314 10.87 -5.11 -16.42
N ALA A 315 12.09 -4.70 -16.04
CA ALA A 315 13.05 -4.10 -16.96
C ALA A 315 13.50 -5.09 -18.06
N ALA A 316 13.54 -6.40 -17.78
CA ALA A 316 13.81 -7.40 -18.81
C ALA A 316 12.69 -7.52 -19.87
N GLN A 317 11.48 -7.02 -19.59
CA GLN A 317 10.33 -7.08 -20.51
C GLN A 317 10.14 -5.79 -21.32
N SER A 318 10.77 -4.69 -20.93
CA SER A 318 10.60 -3.40 -21.63
C SER A 318 11.81 -2.49 -21.46
N SER A 319 12.08 -1.64 -22.44
CA SER A 319 13.16 -0.64 -22.36
C SER A 319 12.89 0.50 -21.36
N GLY A 320 11.68 0.57 -20.79
CA GLY A 320 11.30 1.58 -19.81
C GLY A 320 11.64 1.15 -18.38
N ALA A 321 12.40 1.97 -17.66
CA ALA A 321 12.70 1.71 -16.25
C ALA A 321 11.44 1.92 -15.38
N VAL A 322 11.04 0.86 -14.66
CA VAL A 322 9.98 0.95 -13.64
C VAL A 322 10.54 1.60 -12.38
N SER A 323 9.96 2.74 -11.96
CA SER A 323 10.38 3.44 -10.74
C SER A 323 9.78 2.80 -9.48
N CYS A 324 10.40 2.99 -8.32
CA CYS A 324 9.79 2.55 -7.05
C CYS A 324 8.43 3.22 -6.78
N ALA A 325 8.26 4.46 -7.26
CA ALA A 325 7.00 5.20 -7.13
C ALA A 325 5.88 4.57 -7.97
N ASP A 326 6.19 3.98 -9.13
CA ASP A 326 5.18 3.30 -9.96
C ASP A 326 4.75 1.99 -9.33
N VAL A 327 5.71 1.21 -8.78
CA VAL A 327 5.40 0.00 -8.02
C VAL A 327 4.50 0.32 -6.83
N GLU A 328 4.73 1.44 -6.15
CA GLU A 328 3.86 1.89 -5.07
C GLU A 328 2.44 2.20 -5.52
N LYS A 329 2.28 2.93 -6.63
CA LYS A 329 0.96 3.24 -7.19
C LYS A 329 0.22 1.96 -7.58
N VAL A 330 0.90 0.99 -8.19
CA VAL A 330 0.33 -0.32 -8.52
C VAL A 330 -0.08 -1.09 -7.26
N ALA A 331 0.76 -1.11 -6.23
CA ALA A 331 0.42 -1.74 -4.95
C ALA A 331 -0.85 -1.13 -4.34
N PHE A 332 -0.99 0.19 -4.38
CA PHE A 332 -2.18 0.90 -3.93
C PHE A 332 -3.43 0.51 -4.74
N VAL A 333 -3.30 0.38 -6.07
CA VAL A 333 -4.41 -0.05 -6.94
C VAL A 333 -4.82 -1.48 -6.63
N LEU A 334 -3.88 -2.40 -6.48
CA LEU A 334 -4.15 -3.80 -6.11
C LEU A 334 -4.82 -3.91 -4.74
N ARG A 335 -4.41 -3.06 -3.77
CA ARG A 335 -5.05 -3.00 -2.45
C ARG A 335 -6.52 -2.56 -2.53
N HIS A 336 -6.84 -1.70 -3.48
CA HIS A 336 -8.15 -1.07 -3.66
C HIS A 336 -8.80 -1.47 -4.99
N TYR A 337 -8.60 -2.74 -5.37
CA TYR A 337 -9.00 -3.25 -6.67
C TYR A 337 -10.51 -3.15 -6.92
N ASP A 338 -11.32 -3.31 -5.86
CA ASP A 338 -12.79 -3.19 -5.88
C ASP A 338 -13.29 -1.83 -6.38
N VAL A 339 -12.49 -0.77 -6.23
CA VAL A 339 -12.82 0.59 -6.65
C VAL A 339 -11.86 1.13 -7.72
N SER A 340 -11.05 0.26 -8.33
CA SER A 340 -10.06 0.64 -9.34
C SER A 340 -10.63 0.83 -10.76
N GLY A 341 -11.93 0.55 -10.93
CA GLY A 341 -12.58 0.52 -12.25
C GLY A 341 -12.14 -0.65 -13.13
N HIS A 342 -11.42 -1.64 -12.58
CA HIS A 342 -11.14 -2.89 -13.29
C HIS A 342 -12.43 -3.72 -13.36
N PRO A 343 -12.79 -4.29 -14.52
CA PRO A 343 -13.88 -5.25 -14.58
C PRO A 343 -13.58 -6.37 -13.57
N VAL A 344 -14.44 -6.51 -12.56
CA VAL A 344 -14.41 -7.66 -11.67
C VAL A 344 -15.07 -8.78 -12.47
N GLY A 345 -14.29 -9.74 -12.98
CA GLY A 345 -14.86 -10.99 -13.46
C GLY A 345 -15.64 -11.63 -12.31
N ASP A 346 -16.81 -12.20 -12.60
CA ASP A 346 -17.76 -12.75 -11.62
C ASP A 346 -17.07 -13.64 -10.58
N GLY A 347 -16.75 -13.04 -9.44
CA GLY A 347 -16.02 -13.64 -8.33
C GLY A 347 -16.48 -13.00 -7.02
N PRO A 348 -16.46 -13.74 -5.90
CA PRO A 348 -17.32 -13.45 -4.77
C PRO A 348 -16.99 -12.11 -4.13
N VAL A 349 -18.06 -11.32 -3.93
CA VAL A 349 -18.08 -10.01 -3.27
C VAL A 349 -17.31 -10.09 -1.95
N SER A 350 -16.36 -9.17 -1.76
CA SER A 350 -15.52 -9.11 -0.55
C SER A 350 -16.35 -8.96 0.73
N ALA A 351 -15.94 -9.69 1.77
CA ALA A 351 -16.58 -9.78 3.09
C ALA A 351 -16.61 -8.49 3.94
N GLN A 352 -16.35 -7.32 3.34
CA GLN A 352 -16.44 -6.03 4.04
C GLN A 352 -17.87 -5.49 4.17
N GLU A 353 -18.87 -6.11 3.51
CA GLU A 353 -20.28 -5.72 3.64
C GLU A 353 -21.07 -6.50 4.70
N VAL A 354 -20.48 -7.51 5.36
CA VAL A 354 -21.24 -8.41 6.27
C VAL A 354 -21.12 -8.05 7.75
N GLU A 355 -20.31 -7.06 8.14
CA GLU A 355 -20.12 -6.68 9.55
C GLU A 355 -21.10 -5.60 10.06
N GLU A 356 -22.30 -5.47 9.47
CA GLU A 356 -23.37 -4.61 10.01
C GLU A 356 -24.57 -5.37 10.59
N THR A 357 -24.57 -6.71 10.59
CA THR A 357 -25.70 -7.52 11.09
C THR A 357 -25.28 -8.57 12.12
N LYS A 358 -24.75 -8.14 13.26
CA LYS A 358 -24.84 -8.91 14.51
C LYS A 358 -25.51 -8.09 15.61
N ARG A 359 -26.85 -8.16 15.63
CA ARG A 359 -27.67 -7.78 16.79
C ARG A 359 -27.31 -8.69 17.97
N LYS A 360 -27.04 -8.08 19.14
CA LYS A 360 -27.01 -8.78 20.42
C LYS A 360 -28.44 -9.18 20.78
N PRO A 361 -28.71 -10.41 21.24
CA PRO A 361 -30.01 -10.73 21.82
C PRO A 361 -30.10 -10.17 23.24
N ASP A 362 -31.18 -9.45 23.49
CA ASP A 362 -31.61 -8.93 24.78
C ASP A 362 -31.81 -10.06 25.80
N GLN A 363 -31.33 -9.87 27.03
CA GLN A 363 -31.80 -10.58 28.21
C GLN A 363 -32.29 -9.53 29.20
N ASP A 364 -33.61 -9.45 29.35
CA ASP A 364 -34.24 -8.76 30.46
C ASP A 364 -35.53 -9.51 30.81
N VAL A 365 -35.50 -10.32 31.88
CA VAL A 365 -36.71 -10.72 32.62
C VAL A 365 -36.39 -10.88 34.11
N GLN A 366 -36.78 -9.82 34.83
CA GLN A 366 -37.48 -9.78 36.14
C GLN A 366 -36.76 -10.13 37.45
N ALA A 367 -36.70 -9.08 38.27
CA ALA A 367 -36.65 -9.13 39.72
C ALA A 367 -37.96 -9.69 40.32
N GLY A 368 -37.81 -10.53 41.35
CA GLY A 368 -38.85 -10.93 42.27
C GLY A 368 -38.27 -11.06 43.68
N GLU A 369 -38.65 -10.13 44.55
CA GLU A 369 -38.38 -10.09 45.99
C GLU A 369 -38.76 -11.39 46.73
N VAL A 370 -37.91 -11.88 47.65
CA VAL A 370 -38.35 -12.39 48.97
C VAL A 370 -37.22 -12.20 50.01
N ARG A 371 -37.50 -11.39 51.03
CA ARG A 371 -36.80 -11.36 52.32
C ARG A 371 -37.05 -12.65 53.10
N SER A 372 -36.04 -13.29 53.71
CA SER A 372 -36.14 -13.80 55.10
C SER A 372 -34.83 -14.42 55.62
N SER A 373 -34.51 -14.00 56.85
CA SER A 373 -33.72 -14.62 57.92
C SER A 373 -33.34 -16.12 57.84
N LYS A 374 -32.10 -16.49 58.22
CA LYS A 374 -31.71 -17.04 59.55
C LYS A 374 -30.32 -17.70 59.51
N ARG A 375 -29.51 -17.37 60.54
CA ARG A 375 -28.61 -18.23 61.35
C ARG A 375 -27.74 -19.29 60.64
N ARG A 376 -26.42 -19.12 60.78
CA ARG A 376 -25.50 -20.25 60.97
C ARG A 376 -25.21 -20.42 62.46
N ARG A 377 -25.32 -21.68 62.90
CA ARG A 377 -24.71 -22.20 64.12
C ARG A 377 -23.20 -22.26 63.96
#